data_AF-A0A974P1F0-F1
#
_entry.id   AF-A0A974P1F0-F1
#
_cell.length_a   1.000
_cell.length_b   1.000
_cell.length_c   1.000
_cell.angle_alpha   90.00
_cell.angle_beta   90.00
_cell.angle_gamma   90.00
#
_symmetry.space_group_name_H-M   'P 1'
#
loop_
_entity.id
_entity.type
_entity.pdbx_description
1 polymer ?
#
loop_
_entity_poly.entity_id
_entity_poly.type
_entity_poly.pdbx_seq_one_letter_code
_entity_poly.pdbx_strand_id
1 'polypeptide(L)'
;MEPWSATLTSISAWRYWKWDVANDRDYIGVPIQLVQRIPSRQDQFSQELRIASNGGGKLNYVGGLYVFSQTINGAPTSVYGPASAYWLISTTIFAAADRPDNLTDGYGQYGNSDFKMDSYAAFGEVNDEIAPRLTATLGLRYTYEDKKGDYATTVSGGVPFSTLPDPATCTALNGATLNGKDNAKLSCSDRNAIPCRTAAAACRAAVTWRGSSPTTR
;
A
#
# COMPACT_ATOMS: atom_id res chain seq x y z
N MET A 1 49.03 -23.38 0.01
CA MET A 1 47.57 -23.21 0.11
C MET A 1 46.93 -24.28 -0.76
N GLU A 2 46.05 -25.12 -0.22
CA GLU A 2 45.38 -26.14 -1.03
C GLU A 2 44.42 -25.48 -2.03
N PRO A 3 44.47 -25.87 -3.32
CA PRO A 3 43.68 -25.25 -4.39
C PRO A 3 42.16 -25.49 -4.27
N TRP A 4 41.72 -26.28 -3.28
CA TRP A 4 40.32 -26.70 -3.09
C TRP A 4 39.63 -26.05 -1.88
N SER A 5 40.30 -25.14 -1.17
CA SER A 5 39.70 -24.55 0.02
C SER A 5 38.60 -23.53 -0.32
N ALA A 6 37.49 -23.58 0.43
CA ALA A 6 36.35 -22.69 0.28
C ALA A 6 35.87 -22.17 1.65
N THR A 7 35.27 -20.99 1.66
CA THR A 7 34.64 -20.37 2.82
C THR A 7 33.13 -20.50 2.69
N LEU A 8 32.48 -21.01 3.75
CA LEU A 8 31.04 -21.00 3.91
C LEU A 8 30.63 -19.82 4.81
N THR A 9 29.75 -18.97 4.30
CA THR A 9 29.27 -17.77 4.98
C THR A 9 27.76 -17.83 5.12
N SER A 10 27.26 -17.58 6.33
CA SER A 10 25.83 -17.44 6.63
C SER A 10 25.57 -16.01 7.10
N ILE A 11 24.61 -15.34 6.47
CA ILE A 11 24.25 -13.95 6.79
C ILE A 11 22.77 -13.92 7.11
N SER A 12 22.42 -13.56 8.34
CA SER A 12 21.05 -13.37 8.79
C SER A 12 20.80 -11.90 9.09
N ALA A 13 19.64 -11.38 8.70
CA ALA A 13 19.22 -10.04 9.09
C ALA A 13 17.73 -9.99 9.41
N TRP A 14 17.40 -9.22 10.44
CA TRP A 14 16.02 -8.85 10.75
C TRP A 14 15.94 -7.34 10.90
N ARG A 15 14.91 -6.75 10.30
CA ARG A 15 14.66 -5.32 10.36
C ARG A 15 13.17 -5.06 10.49
N TYR A 16 12.84 -4.03 11.27
CA TYR A 16 11.51 -3.47 11.29
C TYR A 16 11.52 -1.98 10.98
N TRP A 17 10.38 -1.47 10.58
CA TRP A 17 10.11 -0.05 10.44
C TRP A 17 8.69 0.24 10.89
N LYS A 18 8.52 1.31 11.68
CA LYS A 18 7.21 1.79 12.12
C LYS A 18 7.08 3.24 11.68
N TRP A 19 5.97 3.54 11.03
CA TRP A 19 5.60 4.87 10.59
C TRP A 19 4.24 5.20 11.17
N ASP A 20 4.12 6.33 11.86
CA ASP A 20 2.85 6.83 12.39
C ASP A 20 2.89 8.36 12.36
N VAL A 21 2.91 8.90 11.15
CA VAL A 21 2.91 10.34 10.90
C VAL A 21 1.57 10.73 10.33
N ALA A 22 1.00 11.81 10.87
CA ALA A 22 -0.11 12.53 10.28
C ALA A 22 0.43 13.74 9.50
N ASN A 23 -0.05 13.91 8.28
CA ASN A 23 0.33 15.02 7.42
C ASN A 23 -0.87 15.94 7.23
N ASP A 24 -0.59 17.24 7.20
CA ASP A 24 -1.46 18.17 6.50
C ASP A 24 -1.24 17.97 4.98
N ARG A 25 -2.30 17.60 4.27
CA ARG A 25 -2.24 17.30 2.83
C ARG A 25 -2.69 18.47 1.97
N ASP A 26 -3.36 19.46 2.56
CA ASP A 26 -3.85 20.64 1.85
C ASP A 26 -2.87 21.82 1.95
N TYR A 27 -1.93 21.80 2.90
CA TYR A 27 -0.84 22.77 3.08
C TYR A 27 -1.33 24.21 3.22
N ILE A 28 -2.57 24.40 3.66
CA ILE A 28 -3.20 25.71 3.85
C ILE A 28 -3.90 25.75 5.20
N GLY A 29 -4.09 26.94 5.78
CA GLY A 29 -4.77 27.07 7.08
C GLY A 29 -6.29 26.80 7.05
N VAL A 30 -6.81 26.19 5.98
CA VAL A 30 -8.24 25.94 5.78
C VAL A 30 -8.54 24.50 6.20
N PRO A 31 -9.57 24.22 7.01
CA PRO A 31 -9.83 22.87 7.53
C PRO A 31 -10.51 21.98 6.49
N ILE A 32 -9.78 21.62 5.43
CA ILE A 32 -10.25 20.73 4.35
C ILE A 32 -9.97 19.28 4.74
N GLN A 33 -8.73 18.95 5.12
CA GLN A 33 -8.37 17.58 5.50
C GLN A 33 -7.78 17.55 6.93
N LEU A 34 -8.62 17.22 7.90
CA LEU A 34 -8.26 17.21 9.32
C LEU A 34 -7.31 16.08 9.69
N VAL A 35 -7.47 14.92 9.05
CA VAL A 35 -6.62 13.76 9.27
C VAL A 35 -6.21 13.20 7.92
N GLN A 36 -4.91 13.04 7.74
CA GLN A 36 -4.35 12.20 6.69
C GLN A 36 -3.14 11.46 7.23
N ARG A 37 -3.25 10.14 7.33
CA ARG A 37 -2.16 9.30 7.82
C ARG A 37 -2.23 7.91 7.23
N ILE A 38 -1.07 7.26 7.17
CA ILE A 38 -0.98 5.83 6.83
C ILE A 38 -0.04 5.18 7.86
N PRO A 39 -0.49 5.03 9.12
CA PRO A 39 0.27 4.29 10.11
C PRO A 39 0.59 2.92 9.54
N SER A 40 1.86 2.57 9.50
CA SER A 40 2.32 1.32 8.93
C SER A 40 3.43 0.71 9.75
N ARG A 41 3.46 -0.62 9.73
CA ARG A 41 4.52 -1.43 10.31
C ARG A 41 5.00 -2.41 9.25
N GLN A 42 6.30 -2.45 9.07
CA GLN A 42 6.96 -3.34 8.13
C GLN A 42 7.97 -4.18 8.90
N ASP A 43 7.87 -5.50 8.81
CA ASP A 43 8.83 -6.44 9.38
C ASP A 43 9.45 -7.24 8.24
N GLN A 44 10.77 -7.39 8.27
CA GLN A 44 11.58 -8.04 7.23
C GLN A 44 12.58 -8.99 7.87
N PHE A 45 12.71 -10.16 7.26
CA PHE A 45 13.74 -11.13 7.58
C PHE A 45 14.44 -11.59 6.31
N SER A 46 15.76 -11.74 6.36
CA SER A 46 16.54 -12.33 5.29
C SER A 46 17.58 -13.31 5.82
N GLN A 47 17.87 -14.32 4.99
CA GLN A 47 18.92 -15.28 5.24
C GLN A 47 19.62 -15.62 3.92
N GLU A 48 20.93 -15.46 3.90
CA GLU A 48 21.80 -15.88 2.82
C GLU A 48 22.74 -16.98 3.30
N LEU A 49 22.89 -18.03 2.52
CA LEU A 49 23.96 -19.02 2.66
C LEU A 49 24.81 -18.99 1.40
N ARG A 50 26.10 -18.73 1.56
CA ARG A 50 27.05 -18.51 0.47
C ARG A 50 28.28 -19.39 0.65
N ILE A 51 28.74 -19.99 -0.43
CA ILE A 51 30.06 -20.62 -0.53
C ILE A 51 30.93 -19.85 -1.53
N ALA A 52 32.20 -19.65 -1.22
CA ALA A 52 33.15 -19.00 -2.12
C ALA A 52 34.53 -19.67 -2.05
N SER A 53 35.22 -19.77 -3.19
CA SER A 53 36.62 -20.23 -3.22
C SER A 53 37.53 -19.24 -2.49
N ASN A 54 38.56 -19.74 -1.80
CA ASN A 54 39.50 -18.89 -1.04
C ASN A 54 40.62 -18.28 -1.90
N GLY A 55 40.52 -18.35 -3.22
CA GLY A 55 41.57 -17.92 -4.14
C GLY A 55 42.75 -18.89 -4.23
N GLY A 56 43.73 -18.55 -5.05
CA GLY A 56 45.00 -19.30 -5.19
C GLY A 56 45.11 -20.22 -6.41
N GLY A 57 44.04 -20.35 -7.20
CA GLY A 57 44.03 -21.07 -8.49
C GLY A 57 43.46 -20.23 -9.63
N LYS A 58 43.53 -20.76 -10.86
CA LYS A 58 42.98 -20.14 -12.08
C LYS A 58 41.46 -20.00 -12.06
N LEU A 59 40.79 -20.90 -11.33
CA LEU A 59 39.35 -20.96 -11.19
C LEU A 59 38.91 -20.42 -9.83
N ASN A 60 38.01 -19.44 -9.82
CA ASN A 60 37.36 -18.91 -8.64
C ASN A 60 35.85 -18.98 -8.80
N TYR A 61 35.13 -19.19 -7.71
CA TYR A 61 33.67 -19.27 -7.76
C TYR A 61 33.02 -18.71 -6.50
N VAL A 62 31.78 -18.29 -6.66
CA VAL A 62 30.85 -18.00 -5.57
C VAL A 62 29.49 -18.57 -5.92
N GLY A 63 28.78 -19.12 -4.94
CA GLY A 63 27.39 -19.53 -5.12
C GLY A 63 26.63 -19.44 -3.81
N GLY A 64 25.32 -19.34 -3.89
CA GLY A 64 24.51 -19.24 -2.70
C GLY A 64 23.01 -19.38 -2.90
N LEU A 65 22.35 -19.51 -1.76
CA LEU A 65 20.91 -19.52 -1.60
C LEU A 65 20.50 -18.31 -0.76
N TYR A 66 19.42 -17.67 -1.13
CA TYR A 66 18.88 -16.51 -0.46
C TYR A 66 17.39 -16.68 -0.21
N VAL A 67 16.94 -16.33 0.99
CA VAL A 67 15.52 -16.28 1.35
C VAL A 67 15.21 -14.93 1.99
N PHE A 68 14.04 -14.40 1.69
CA PHE A 68 13.54 -13.14 2.21
C PHE A 68 12.03 -13.23 2.47
N SER A 69 11.60 -12.71 3.60
CA SER A 69 10.17 -12.58 3.94
C SER A 69 9.89 -11.21 4.50
N GLN A 70 8.79 -10.62 4.05
CA GLN A 70 8.36 -9.30 4.47
C GLN A 70 6.85 -9.27 4.67
N THR A 71 6.43 -8.63 5.76
CA THR A 71 5.03 -8.27 6.02
C THR A 71 4.92 -6.77 6.20
N ILE A 72 3.92 -6.14 5.59
CA ILE A 72 3.56 -4.74 5.77
C ILE A 72 2.11 -4.67 6.18
N ASN A 73 1.85 -4.11 7.36
CA ASN A 73 0.51 -3.76 7.81
C ASN A 73 0.34 -2.24 7.74
N GLY A 74 -0.79 -1.78 7.24
CA GLY A 74 -1.09 -0.37 7.07
C GLY A 74 -2.54 -0.05 7.46
N ALA A 75 -2.75 1.11 8.08
CA ALA A 75 -4.07 1.57 8.51
C ALA A 75 -4.41 2.96 7.94
N PRO A 76 -4.48 3.13 6.60
CA PRO A 76 -4.71 4.44 6.00
C PRO A 76 -5.99 5.08 6.55
N THR A 77 -5.88 6.33 7.01
CA THR A 77 -6.99 7.09 7.58
C THR A 77 -7.01 8.47 6.97
N SER A 78 -8.14 8.85 6.41
CA SER A 78 -8.40 10.19 5.89
C SER A 78 -9.71 10.70 6.47
N VAL A 79 -9.72 11.87 7.09
CA VAL A 79 -10.94 12.52 7.60
C VAL A 79 -10.98 13.94 7.09
N TYR A 80 -12.13 14.32 6.53
CA TYR A 80 -12.37 15.63 5.98
C TYR A 80 -12.98 16.57 7.02
N GLY A 81 -12.68 17.85 6.87
CA GLY A 81 -13.18 18.93 7.73
C GLY A 81 -14.31 19.74 7.11
N PRO A 82 -14.79 20.76 7.81
CA PRO A 82 -15.99 21.50 7.45
C PRO A 82 -15.84 22.40 6.22
N ALA A 83 -14.64 22.60 5.69
CA ALA A 83 -14.43 23.37 4.45
C ALA A 83 -14.30 22.48 3.20
N SER A 84 -14.37 21.16 3.36
CA SER A 84 -13.99 20.22 2.30
C SER A 84 -15.03 20.04 1.20
N ALA A 85 -16.32 20.26 1.51
CA ALA A 85 -17.39 20.02 0.55
C ALA A 85 -17.30 20.96 -0.68
N TYR A 86 -16.69 22.15 -0.53
CA TYR A 86 -16.45 23.05 -1.66
C TYR A 86 -15.54 22.43 -2.74
N TRP A 87 -14.57 21.61 -2.33
CA TRP A 87 -13.56 21.02 -3.21
C TRP A 87 -13.92 19.61 -3.67
N LEU A 88 -14.67 18.86 -2.85
CA LEU A 88 -14.94 17.43 -3.08
C LEU A 88 -16.28 17.15 -3.76
N ILE A 89 -17.22 18.10 -3.69
CA ILE A 89 -18.56 17.95 -4.24
C ILE A 89 -18.68 18.80 -5.51
N SER A 90 -18.99 18.15 -6.62
CA SER A 90 -19.15 18.83 -7.90
C SER A 90 -20.39 19.72 -7.92
N THR A 91 -20.24 20.93 -8.45
CA THR A 91 -21.34 21.87 -8.67
C THR A 91 -22.25 21.48 -9.84
N THR A 92 -21.93 20.40 -10.55
CA THR A 92 -22.85 19.79 -11.54
C THR A 92 -23.96 18.98 -10.88
N ILE A 93 -23.75 18.54 -9.63
CA ILE A 93 -24.70 17.77 -8.82
C ILE A 93 -25.42 18.69 -7.81
N PHE A 94 -24.78 19.80 -7.40
CA PHE A 94 -25.35 20.84 -6.54
C PHE A 94 -25.18 22.23 -7.16
N ALA A 95 -26.25 23.03 -7.21
CA ALA A 95 -26.04 24.48 -7.32
C ALA A 95 -25.23 24.95 -6.10
N ALA A 96 -24.18 25.74 -6.32
CA ALA A 96 -23.22 26.09 -5.27
C ALA A 96 -23.87 26.77 -4.03
N ALA A 97 -25.04 27.40 -4.21
CA ALA A 97 -25.81 28.06 -3.15
C ALA A 97 -26.56 27.08 -2.22
N ASP A 98 -26.85 25.86 -2.68
CA ASP A 98 -27.70 24.89 -1.95
C ASP A 98 -26.88 23.79 -1.24
N ARG A 99 -25.55 23.84 -1.35
CA ARG A 99 -24.61 22.90 -0.72
C ARG A 99 -24.15 23.48 0.63
N PRO A 100 -24.46 22.84 1.77
CA PRO A 100 -23.86 23.25 3.04
C PRO A 100 -22.35 23.06 3.03
N ASP A 101 -21.63 24.04 3.57
CA ASP A 101 -20.17 24.00 3.59
C ASP A 101 -19.63 22.83 4.40
N ASN A 102 -20.27 22.50 5.52
CA ASN A 102 -19.87 21.42 6.42
C ASN A 102 -20.42 20.03 6.02
N LEU A 103 -20.92 19.84 4.80
CA LEU A 103 -21.60 18.59 4.41
C LEU A 103 -20.73 17.33 4.60
N THR A 104 -19.41 17.47 4.39
CA THR A 104 -18.42 16.39 4.52
C THR A 104 -17.62 16.48 5.82
N ASP A 105 -18.07 17.29 6.79
CA ASP A 105 -17.39 17.40 8.08
C ASP A 105 -17.43 16.07 8.85
N GLY A 106 -16.26 15.57 9.23
CA GLY A 106 -16.10 14.26 9.86
C GLY A 106 -16.35 13.07 8.90
N TYR A 107 -16.63 13.32 7.62
CA TYR A 107 -16.66 12.26 6.61
C TYR A 107 -15.24 11.72 6.43
N GLY A 108 -15.08 10.41 6.52
CA GLY A 108 -13.77 9.80 6.51
C GLY A 108 -13.71 8.44 5.84
N GLN A 109 -12.48 8.11 5.44
CA GLN A 109 -12.07 6.84 4.90
C GLN A 109 -11.10 6.17 5.87
N TYR A 110 -11.41 4.94 6.25
CA TYR A 110 -10.66 4.12 7.19
C TYR A 110 -10.31 2.81 6.51
N GLY A 111 -9.03 2.59 6.25
CA GLY A 111 -8.55 1.40 5.58
C GLY A 111 -7.69 0.53 6.47
N ASN A 112 -7.58 -0.73 6.07
CA ASN A 112 -6.66 -1.71 6.59
C ASN A 112 -6.03 -2.45 5.40
N SER A 113 -4.70 -2.54 5.38
CA SER A 113 -3.93 -3.24 4.35
C SER A 113 -2.98 -4.24 5.00
N ASP A 114 -2.94 -5.47 4.50
CA ASP A 114 -1.92 -6.46 4.80
C ASP A 114 -1.25 -6.87 3.48
N PHE A 115 0.08 -6.74 3.42
CA PHE A 115 0.88 -7.20 2.30
C PHE A 115 1.96 -8.14 2.79
N LYS A 116 2.08 -9.30 2.16
CA LYS A 116 3.15 -10.25 2.42
C LYS A 116 3.89 -10.60 1.13
N MET A 117 5.22 -10.61 1.21
CA MET A 117 6.13 -10.96 0.13
C MET A 117 7.16 -11.97 0.62
N ASP A 118 7.23 -13.12 -0.04
CA ASP A 118 8.25 -14.13 0.17
C ASP A 118 9.08 -14.27 -1.12
N SER A 119 10.41 -14.23 -1.01
CA SER A 119 11.34 -14.29 -2.14
C SER A 119 12.45 -15.29 -1.87
N TYR A 120 12.74 -16.12 -2.87
CA TYR A 120 13.75 -17.18 -2.82
C TYR A 120 14.66 -17.04 -4.03
N ALA A 121 15.97 -17.17 -3.85
CA ALA A 121 16.90 -17.13 -4.97
C ALA A 121 18.03 -18.13 -4.82
N ALA A 122 18.50 -18.63 -5.97
CA ALA A 122 19.74 -19.36 -6.13
C ALA A 122 20.62 -18.61 -7.12
N PHE A 123 21.90 -18.47 -6.79
CA PHE A 123 22.85 -17.74 -7.63
C PHE A 123 24.22 -18.40 -7.64
N GLY A 124 24.96 -18.15 -8.71
CA GLY A 124 26.35 -18.56 -8.84
C GLY A 124 27.11 -17.73 -9.86
N GLU A 125 28.40 -17.59 -9.63
CA GLU A 125 29.34 -16.97 -10.55
C GLU A 125 30.65 -17.75 -10.53
N VAL A 126 31.23 -17.93 -11.72
CA VAL A 126 32.51 -18.58 -11.95
C VAL A 126 33.40 -17.61 -12.73
N ASN A 127 34.64 -17.50 -12.27
CA ASN A 127 35.70 -16.70 -12.86
C ASN A 127 36.88 -17.62 -13.21
N ASP A 128 37.27 -17.69 -14.47
CA ASP A 128 38.35 -18.57 -14.95
C ASP A 128 39.42 -17.79 -15.74
N GLU A 129 40.69 -17.99 -15.38
CA GLU A 129 41.83 -17.40 -16.09
C GLU A 129 42.17 -18.20 -17.35
N ILE A 130 41.51 -17.84 -18.46
CA ILE A 130 41.65 -18.53 -19.75
C ILE A 130 42.97 -18.19 -20.48
N ALA A 131 43.62 -17.07 -20.15
CA ALA A 131 44.96 -16.71 -20.60
C ALA A 131 45.66 -15.80 -19.56
N PRO A 132 47.01 -15.59 -19.60
CA PRO A 132 47.78 -14.90 -18.54
C PRO A 132 47.35 -13.47 -18.17
N ARG A 133 46.38 -12.90 -18.89
CA ARG A 133 45.82 -11.55 -18.71
C ARG A 133 44.33 -11.49 -19.08
N LEU A 134 43.66 -12.63 -19.25
CA LEU A 134 42.27 -12.71 -19.68
C LEU A 134 41.50 -13.64 -18.74
N THR A 135 40.51 -13.07 -18.05
CA THR A 135 39.59 -13.79 -17.18
C THR A 135 38.21 -13.80 -17.83
N ALA A 136 37.61 -14.99 -17.95
CA ALA A 136 36.23 -15.15 -18.34
C ALA A 136 35.35 -15.28 -17.10
N THR A 137 34.23 -14.57 -17.08
CA THR A 137 33.24 -14.59 -15.99
C THR A 137 31.91 -15.06 -16.52
N LEU A 138 31.29 -16.02 -15.85
CA LEU A 138 29.94 -16.49 -16.12
C LEU A 138 29.15 -16.55 -14.82
N GLY A 139 28.02 -15.84 -14.77
CA GLY A 139 27.13 -15.82 -13.63
C GLY A 139 25.68 -16.06 -14.03
N LEU A 140 24.91 -16.66 -13.12
CA LEU A 140 23.48 -16.92 -13.27
C LEU A 140 22.77 -16.72 -11.94
N ARG A 141 21.56 -16.15 -11.98
CA ARG A 141 20.67 -16.05 -10.83
C ARG A 141 19.24 -16.41 -11.22
N TYR A 142 18.64 -17.28 -10.42
CA TYR A 142 17.22 -17.58 -10.46
C TYR A 142 16.54 -17.04 -9.20
N THR A 143 15.44 -16.29 -9.37
CA THR A 143 14.64 -15.75 -8.26
C THR A 143 13.18 -16.10 -8.46
N TYR A 144 12.52 -16.55 -7.39
CA TYR A 144 11.10 -16.83 -7.32
C TYR A 144 10.47 -15.98 -6.23
N GLU A 145 9.39 -15.28 -6.56
CA GLU A 145 8.67 -14.41 -5.62
C GLU A 145 7.18 -14.77 -5.57
N ASP A 146 6.63 -14.83 -4.35
CA ASP A 146 5.19 -14.86 -4.06
C ASP A 146 4.80 -13.58 -3.33
N LYS A 147 3.79 -12.89 -3.85
CA LYS A 147 3.25 -11.65 -3.30
C LYS A 147 1.76 -11.81 -3.11
N LYS A 148 1.28 -11.48 -1.92
CA LYS A 148 -0.14 -11.44 -1.59
C LYS A 148 -0.47 -10.16 -0.86
N GLY A 149 -1.67 -9.65 -1.10
CA GLY A 149 -2.15 -8.46 -0.45
C GLY A 149 -3.65 -8.49 -0.29
N ASP A 150 -4.11 -8.02 0.85
CA ASP A 150 -5.51 -7.69 1.08
C ASP A 150 -5.63 -6.23 1.54
N TYR A 151 -6.71 -5.62 1.08
CA TYR A 151 -7.04 -4.26 1.43
C TYR A 151 -8.54 -4.14 1.64
N ALA A 152 -8.93 -3.51 2.74
CA ALA A 152 -10.31 -3.16 3.01
C ALA A 152 -10.41 -1.69 3.39
N THR A 153 -11.37 -1.01 2.81
CA THR A 153 -11.72 0.38 3.11
C THR A 153 -13.13 0.43 3.64
N THR A 154 -13.35 1.21 4.68
CA THR A 154 -14.66 1.63 5.14
C THR A 154 -14.76 3.15 5.04
N VAL A 155 -15.85 3.65 4.49
CA VAL A 155 -16.17 5.08 4.51
C VAL A 155 -17.35 5.32 5.43
N SER A 156 -17.30 6.37 6.24
CA SER A 156 -18.36 6.71 7.21
C SER A 156 -18.23 8.14 7.71
N GLY A 157 -19.29 8.68 8.32
CA GLY A 157 -19.31 10.04 8.89
C GLY A 157 -20.01 11.05 7.97
N GLY A 158 -19.70 12.34 8.15
CA GLY A 158 -20.44 13.43 7.52
C GLY A 158 -21.64 13.88 8.35
N VAL A 159 -22.20 15.03 8.01
CA VAL A 159 -23.40 15.54 8.70
C VAL A 159 -24.64 14.74 8.29
N PRO A 160 -25.62 14.55 9.21
CA PRO A 160 -26.88 13.88 8.86
C PRO A 160 -27.62 14.64 7.77
N PHE A 161 -28.14 13.93 6.77
CA PHE A 161 -28.87 14.59 5.69
C PHE A 161 -30.18 15.26 6.15
N SER A 162 -30.69 14.94 7.35
CA SER A 162 -31.81 15.69 7.97
C SER A 162 -31.49 17.14 8.29
N THR A 163 -30.22 17.52 8.37
CA THR A 163 -29.84 18.91 8.65
C THR A 163 -29.81 19.76 7.37
N LEU A 164 -30.21 19.19 6.22
CA LEU A 164 -30.27 19.89 4.94
C LEU A 164 -31.58 20.67 4.79
N PRO A 165 -31.54 21.90 4.22
CA PRO A 165 -32.70 22.78 4.13
C PRO A 165 -33.82 22.31 3.19
N ASP A 166 -33.57 21.39 2.23
CA ASP A 166 -34.55 20.98 1.20
C ASP A 166 -34.53 19.45 0.92
N PRO A 167 -35.70 18.77 0.88
CA PRO A 167 -35.87 17.41 0.34
C PRO A 167 -35.25 17.16 -1.06
N ALA A 168 -35.15 18.18 -1.92
CA ALA A 168 -34.48 18.06 -3.23
C ALA A 168 -32.97 17.79 -3.09
N THR A 169 -32.32 18.40 -2.09
CA THR A 169 -30.90 18.19 -1.76
C THR A 169 -30.64 16.74 -1.35
N CYS A 170 -31.55 16.15 -0.57
CA CYS A 170 -31.50 14.73 -0.20
C CYS A 170 -31.61 13.78 -1.40
N THR A 171 -32.41 14.14 -2.41
CA THR A 171 -32.59 13.32 -3.63
C THR A 171 -31.36 13.39 -4.53
N ALA A 172 -30.73 14.56 -4.65
CA ALA A 172 -29.47 14.74 -5.38
C ALA A 172 -28.27 14.02 -4.72
N LEU A 173 -28.27 13.89 -3.39
CA LEU A 173 -27.24 13.14 -2.66
C LEU A 173 -27.41 11.63 -2.78
N ASN A 174 -28.61 11.13 -3.06
CA ASN A 174 -28.85 9.70 -3.20
C ASN A 174 -28.26 9.18 -4.52
N GLY A 175 -26.98 8.77 -4.48
CA GLY A 175 -26.22 8.33 -5.66
C GLY A 175 -25.10 9.28 -6.09
N ALA A 176 -24.91 10.40 -5.40
CA ALA A 176 -23.75 11.26 -5.60
C ALA A 176 -22.48 10.48 -5.28
N THR A 177 -21.55 10.45 -6.24
CA THR A 177 -20.22 9.86 -6.06
C THR A 177 -19.27 11.01 -5.78
N LEU A 178 -18.54 10.96 -4.66
CA LEU A 178 -17.52 11.96 -4.37
C LEU A 178 -16.43 11.89 -5.45
N ASN A 179 -15.92 13.05 -5.87
CA ASN A 179 -14.98 13.08 -6.99
C ASN A 179 -13.61 12.53 -6.53
N GLY A 180 -13.33 11.28 -6.89
CA GLY A 180 -12.12 10.55 -6.57
C GLY A 180 -12.24 9.12 -7.09
N LYS A 181 -11.12 8.42 -7.31
CA LYS A 181 -11.14 6.97 -7.62
C LYS A 181 -11.69 6.11 -6.45
N ASP A 182 -12.09 6.76 -5.36
CA ASP A 182 -12.79 6.17 -4.24
C ASP A 182 -14.26 5.98 -4.64
N ASN A 183 -14.66 4.75 -4.93
CA ASN A 183 -16.02 4.35 -5.33
C ASN A 183 -17.07 4.54 -4.20
N ALA A 184 -16.87 5.51 -3.31
CA ALA A 184 -17.75 5.81 -2.20
C ALA A 184 -18.98 6.58 -2.71
N LYS A 185 -20.12 5.90 -2.73
CA LYS A 185 -21.42 6.52 -2.97
C LYS A 185 -21.89 7.15 -1.66
N LEU A 186 -22.22 8.44 -1.69
CA LEU A 186 -23.15 9.00 -0.73
C LEU A 186 -24.50 8.33 -1.05
N SER A 187 -24.97 7.43 -0.18
CA SER A 187 -26.21 6.71 -0.39
C SER A 187 -27.07 6.84 0.87
N CYS A 188 -28.30 7.33 0.67
CA CYS A 188 -29.38 7.21 1.64
C CYS A 188 -29.93 5.79 1.48
N SER A 189 -29.53 4.88 2.35
CA SER A 189 -30.06 3.52 2.33
C SER A 189 -31.41 3.49 3.04
N ASP A 190 -32.50 3.61 2.28
CA ASP A 190 -33.72 2.82 2.47
C ASP A 190 -34.71 3.02 1.31
N ARG A 191 -35.04 1.92 0.61
CA ARG A 191 -35.99 1.90 -0.52
C ARG A 191 -37.47 1.96 -0.08
N ASN A 192 -37.75 2.04 1.22
CA ASN A 192 -39.10 2.15 1.77
C ASN A 192 -39.20 3.41 2.64
N ALA A 193 -39.69 4.50 2.07
CA ALA A 193 -40.37 5.64 2.72
C ALA A 193 -40.06 5.94 4.22
N ILE A 194 -38.78 6.14 4.58
CA ILE A 194 -38.39 6.82 5.83
C ILE A 194 -37.67 8.11 5.43
N PRO A 195 -38.01 9.28 6.02
CA PRO A 195 -37.43 10.56 5.64
C PRO A 195 -35.91 10.56 5.86
N CYS A 196 -35.22 11.24 4.94
CA CYS A 196 -33.79 11.54 4.93
C CYS A 196 -33.31 12.08 6.30
N ARG A 197 -32.98 11.19 7.25
CA ARG A 197 -32.67 11.56 8.65
C ARG A 197 -31.35 11.02 9.20
N THR A 198 -30.65 10.19 8.45
CA THR A 198 -29.43 9.52 8.89
C THR A 198 -28.24 9.93 8.05
N ALA A 199 -27.06 10.02 8.68
CA ALA A 199 -25.77 10.30 8.03
C ALA A 199 -25.38 9.17 7.06
N ALA A 200 -24.36 9.41 6.23
CA ALA A 200 -23.87 8.44 5.26
C ALA A 200 -23.58 7.08 5.93
N ALA A 201 -24.23 6.02 5.43
CA ALA A 201 -24.06 4.67 5.94
C ALA A 201 -22.61 4.20 5.76
N ALA A 202 -22.13 3.38 6.70
CA ALA A 202 -20.80 2.79 6.60
C ALA A 202 -20.75 1.80 5.42
N CYS A 203 -20.03 2.17 4.35
CA CYS A 203 -19.83 1.31 3.19
C CYS A 203 -18.43 0.69 3.24
N ARG A 204 -18.34 -0.63 3.19
CA ARG A 204 -17.07 -1.37 3.16
C ARG A 204 -16.79 -1.93 1.77
N ALA A 205 -15.63 -1.65 1.22
CA ALA A 205 -15.09 -2.29 0.03
C ALA A 205 -13.84 -3.09 0.41
N ALA A 206 -13.69 -4.30 -0.11
CA ALA A 206 -12.51 -5.14 0.13
C ALA A 206 -12.01 -5.76 -1.17
N VAL A 207 -10.69 -5.85 -1.33
CA VAL A 207 -10.01 -6.42 -2.49
C VAL A 207 -8.88 -7.31 -1.98
N THR A 208 -8.74 -8.50 -2.57
CA THR A 208 -7.64 -9.43 -2.32
C THR A 208 -6.95 -9.71 -3.64
N TRP A 209 -5.61 -9.70 -3.64
CA TRP A 209 -4.79 -9.99 -4.80
C TRP A 209 -3.64 -10.93 -4.41
N ARG A 210 -3.27 -11.81 -5.35
CA ARG A 210 -2.11 -12.68 -5.24
C ARG A 210 -1.42 -12.79 -6.60
N GLY A 211 -0.10 -12.72 -6.61
CA GLY A 211 0.71 -12.91 -7.80
C GLY A 211 2.03 -13.60 -7.45
N SER A 212 2.45 -14.51 -8.33
CA SER A 212 3.75 -15.18 -8.26
C SER A 212 4.47 -15.05 -9.58
N SER A 213 5.78 -14.82 -9.57
CA SER A 213 6.57 -14.70 -10.80
C SER A 213 7.99 -15.25 -10.63
N PRO A 214 8.44 -16.16 -11.50
CA PRO A 214 9.85 -16.52 -11.62
C PRO A 214 10.59 -15.51 -12.50
N THR A 215 11.82 -15.16 -12.14
CA THR A 215 12.73 -14.31 -12.94
C THR A 215 14.13 -14.94 -12.99
N THR A 216 14.69 -15.03 -14.20
CA THR A 216 16.07 -15.49 -14.44
C THR A 216 16.88 -14.34 -15.02
N ARG A 217 18.08 -14.10 -14.51
CA ARG A 217 19.05 -13.14 -15.05
C ARG A 217 20.46 -13.71 -15.04
#